data_AF-A0A4R6Z2X2-F1
#
_entry.id   AF-A0A4R6Z2X2-F1
#
_cell.length_a   1.000
_cell.length_b   1.000
_cell.length_c   1.000
_cell.angle_alpha   90.00
_cell.angle_beta   90.00
_cell.angle_gamma   90.00
#
_symmetry.space_group_name_H-M   'P 1'
#
loop_
_entity.id
_entity.type
_entity.pdbx_description
1 polymer ?
#
loop_
_entity_poly.entity_id
_entity_poly.type
_entity_poly.pdbx_seq_one_letter_code
_entity_poly.pdbx_strand_id
1 'polypeptide(L)'
;MKNTTRSIMYFCAALLAGLSSNAAFAAQCVGERHAMEGADHHMQAICYADPYEGQLQDCSFAFGVYSVLANQYEQCIARDHGNVG
;
A
#
# COMPACT_ATOMS: atom_id res chain seq x y z
N MET A 1 32.96 22.44 26.47
CA MET A 1 32.05 22.09 25.35
C MET A 1 31.55 20.67 25.60
N LYS A 2 30.35 20.50 26.16
CA LYS A 2 29.80 19.20 26.60
C LYS A 2 28.32 19.09 26.18
N ASN A 3 28.02 17.99 25.48
CA ASN A 3 26.71 17.31 25.43
C ASN A 3 25.49 18.03 24.82
N THR A 4 25.46 18.22 23.49
CA THR A 4 24.22 18.60 22.77
C THR A 4 23.74 17.56 21.75
N THR A 5 24.39 16.41 21.65
CA THR A 5 24.09 15.42 20.59
C THR A 5 23.07 14.35 21.00
N ARG A 6 22.76 14.20 22.30
CA ARG A 6 21.87 13.12 22.79
C ARG A 6 20.38 13.47 22.73
N SER A 7 20.00 14.74 22.62
CA SER A 7 18.59 15.15 22.69
C SER A 7 17.84 14.98 21.36
N ILE A 8 18.55 14.98 20.22
CA ILE A 8 17.92 14.91 18.89
C ILE A 8 17.44 13.49 18.56
N MET A 9 18.11 12.45 19.07
CA MET A 9 17.75 11.05 18.76
C MET A 9 16.40 10.61 19.35
N TYR A 10 15.92 11.25 20.43
CA TYR A 10 14.66 10.85 21.06
C TYR A 10 13.42 11.42 20.37
N PHE A 11 13.54 12.53 19.65
CA PHE A 11 12.39 13.15 18.96
C PHE A 11 11.91 12.32 17.77
N CYS A 12 12.83 11.65 17.06
CA CYS A 12 12.48 10.75 15.95
C CYS A 12 11.84 9.44 16.44
N ALA A 13 12.23 8.93 17.62
CA ALA A 13 11.66 7.70 18.17
C ALA A 13 10.20 7.89 18.63
N ALA A 14 9.83 9.07 19.11
CA ALA A 14 8.47 9.39 19.52
C ALA A 14 7.50 9.52 18.33
N LEU A 15 7.99 10.01 17.18
CA LEU A 15 7.19 10.08 15.93
C LEU A 15 6.83 8.70 15.38
N LEU A 16 7.68 7.69 15.57
CA LEU A 16 7.39 6.32 15.15
C LEU A 16 6.49 5.57 16.16
N ALA A 17 6.49 5.97 17.44
CA ALA A 17 5.65 5.37 18.47
C ALA A 17 4.20 5.93 18.47
N GLY A 18 3.95 7.06 17.82
CA GLY A 18 2.66 7.74 17.79
C GLY A 18 1.69 7.34 16.68
N LEU A 19 2.09 6.46 15.74
CA LEU A 19 1.21 6.00 14.65
C LEU A 19 0.27 4.85 15.06
N SER A 20 0.34 4.38 16.31
CA SER A 20 -0.46 3.25 16.81
C SER A 20 -1.79 3.65 17.48
N SER A 21 -2.20 4.91 17.40
CA SER A 21 -3.40 5.39 18.12
C SER A 21 -4.39 6.10 17.20
N ASN A 22 -5.27 5.31 16.58
CA ASN A 22 -6.65 5.66 16.25
C ASN A 22 -6.90 7.03 15.56
N ALA A 23 -6.28 7.27 14.41
CA ALA A 23 -6.86 8.17 13.41
C ALA A 23 -7.88 7.39 12.54
N ALA A 24 -8.96 6.92 13.18
CA ALA A 24 -10.22 6.59 12.52
C ALA A 24 -10.93 7.93 12.20
N PHE A 25 -11.65 8.18 11.11
CA PHE A 25 -12.55 7.41 10.25
C PHE A 25 -12.48 8.07 8.84
N ALA A 26 -12.60 7.37 7.71
CA ALA A 26 -13.92 7.06 7.16
C ALA A 26 -13.90 6.08 5.97
N ALA A 27 -12.85 5.28 5.77
CA ALA A 27 -12.95 4.17 4.84
C ALA A 27 -11.92 3.07 5.13
N GLN A 28 -12.35 2.08 5.90
CA GLN A 28 -11.56 0.89 6.19
C GLN A 28 -11.20 0.24 4.84
N CYS A 29 -9.89 0.05 4.61
CA CYS A 29 -9.31 -0.51 3.38
C CYS A 29 -9.30 0.37 2.11
N VAL A 30 -9.54 1.69 2.20
CA VAL A 30 -9.51 2.54 0.99
C VAL A 30 -8.12 2.76 0.42
N GLY A 31 -7.07 2.76 1.25
CA GLY A 31 -5.69 2.83 0.74
C GLY A 31 -5.36 1.60 -0.10
N GLU A 32 -5.65 0.42 0.42
CA GLU A 32 -5.47 -0.88 -0.23
C GLU A 32 -6.33 -0.99 -1.48
N ARG A 33 -7.58 -0.51 -1.43
CA ARG A 33 -8.47 -0.44 -2.59
C ARG A 33 -7.90 0.44 -3.70
N HIS A 34 -7.47 1.66 -3.39
CA HIS A 34 -6.93 2.56 -4.40
C HIS A 34 -5.60 2.07 -4.97
N ALA A 35 -4.76 1.42 -4.16
CA ALA A 35 -3.56 0.78 -4.66
C ALA A 35 -3.89 -0.35 -5.66
N MET A 36 -4.87 -1.19 -5.34
CA MET A 36 -5.36 -2.25 -6.23
C MET A 36 -5.97 -1.68 -7.52
N GLU A 37 -6.88 -0.70 -7.42
CA GLU A 37 -7.51 -0.03 -8.57
C GLU A 37 -6.46 0.65 -9.47
N GLY A 38 -5.46 1.30 -8.88
CA GLY A 38 -4.36 1.90 -9.63
C GLY A 38 -3.53 0.85 -10.37
N ALA A 39 -3.26 -0.30 -9.75
CA ALA A 39 -2.55 -1.40 -10.39
C ALA A 39 -3.38 -2.08 -11.49
N ASP A 40 -4.70 -2.21 -11.33
CA ASP A 40 -5.61 -2.69 -12.37
C ASP A 40 -5.57 -1.77 -13.60
N HIS A 41 -5.71 -0.45 -13.38
CA HIS A 41 -5.60 0.53 -14.46
C HIS A 41 -4.23 0.49 -15.15
N HIS A 42 -3.14 0.34 -14.39
CA HIS A 42 -1.80 0.23 -14.95
C HIS A 42 -1.62 -1.05 -15.78
N MET A 43 -2.09 -2.19 -15.26
CA MET A 43 -2.09 -3.46 -15.96
C MET A 43 -2.89 -3.36 -17.27
N GLN A 44 -4.10 -2.81 -17.23
CA GLN A 44 -4.91 -2.61 -18.43
C GLN A 44 -4.20 -1.73 -19.46
N ALA A 45 -3.57 -0.63 -19.01
CA ALA A 45 -2.82 0.25 -19.89
C ALA A 45 -1.66 -0.47 -20.60
N ILE A 46 -1.00 -1.44 -19.97
CA ILE A 46 0.08 -2.22 -20.57
C ILE A 46 -0.46 -3.34 -21.48
N CYS A 47 -1.39 -4.14 -20.96
CA CYS A 47 -1.90 -5.33 -21.62
C CYS A 47 -2.78 -5.02 -22.84
N TYR A 48 -3.36 -3.82 -22.91
CA TYR A 48 -4.20 -3.35 -24.02
C TYR A 48 -3.59 -2.19 -24.82
N ALA A 49 -2.31 -1.85 -24.60
CA ALA A 49 -1.58 -0.90 -25.44
C ALA A 49 -1.35 -1.45 -26.86
N ASP A 50 -0.91 -0.57 -27.76
CA ASP A 50 -0.42 -0.96 -29.08
C ASP A 50 0.66 -2.05 -28.94
N PRO A 51 0.63 -3.11 -29.76
CA PRO A 51 1.54 -4.24 -29.59
C PRO A 51 3.00 -3.84 -29.79
N TYR A 52 3.87 -4.26 -28.87
CA TYR A 52 5.31 -4.07 -28.95
C TYR A 52 6.07 -5.30 -28.46
N GLU A 53 7.35 -5.40 -28.84
CA GLU A 53 8.23 -6.47 -28.39
C GLU A 53 8.46 -6.38 -26.87
N GLY A 54 8.01 -7.38 -26.13
CA GLY A 54 8.07 -7.41 -24.66
C GLY A 54 6.73 -7.17 -23.94
N GLN A 55 5.66 -6.80 -24.67
CA GLN A 55 4.35 -6.52 -24.08
C GLN A 55 3.82 -7.66 -23.18
N LEU A 56 3.98 -8.92 -23.61
CA LEU A 56 3.55 -10.08 -22.81
C LEU A 56 4.30 -10.20 -21.48
N GLN A 57 5.60 -9.88 -21.48
CA GLN A 57 6.42 -9.93 -20.27
C GLN A 57 6.00 -8.81 -19.31
N ASP A 58 5.86 -7.58 -19.81
CA ASP A 58 5.44 -6.44 -19.00
C ASP A 58 4.02 -6.61 -18.45
N CYS A 59 3.10 -7.11 -19.28
CA CYS A 59 1.74 -7.45 -18.86
C CYS A 59 1.75 -8.52 -17.76
N SER A 60 2.57 -9.56 -17.89
CA SER A 60 2.69 -10.60 -16.85
C SER A 60 3.23 -10.05 -15.53
N PHE A 61 4.17 -9.11 -15.58
CA PHE A 61 4.69 -8.43 -14.39
C PHE A 61 3.63 -7.54 -13.74
N ALA A 62 2.93 -6.73 -14.53
CA ALA A 62 1.86 -5.85 -14.05
C ALA A 62 0.71 -6.65 -13.43
N PHE A 63 0.32 -7.77 -14.03
CA PHE A 63 -0.67 -8.69 -13.47
C PHE A 63 -0.22 -9.27 -12.12
N GLY A 64 1.08 -9.60 -11.98
CA GLY A 64 1.65 -10.05 -10.71
C GLY A 64 1.54 -8.99 -9.61
N VAL A 65 1.85 -7.73 -9.92
CA VAL A 65 1.69 -6.60 -8.99
C VAL A 65 0.22 -6.41 -8.59
N TYR A 66 -0.69 -6.41 -9.56
CA TYR A 66 -2.14 -6.35 -9.30
C TYR A 66 -2.59 -7.46 -8.36
N SER A 67 -2.17 -8.70 -8.59
CA SER A 67 -2.55 -9.86 -7.78
C SER A 67 -2.10 -9.74 -6.32
N VAL A 68 -0.91 -9.20 -6.08
CA VAL A 68 -0.41 -8.95 -4.71
C VAL A 68 -1.28 -7.89 -4.01
N LEU A 69 -1.62 -6.81 -4.70
CA LEU A 69 -2.42 -5.72 -4.13
C LEU A 69 -3.88 -6.12 -3.92
N ALA A 70 -4.45 -6.91 -4.83
CA ALA A 70 -5.77 -7.50 -4.66
C ALA A 70 -5.83 -8.40 -3.41
N ASN A 71 -4.83 -9.25 -3.20
CA ASN A 71 -4.74 -10.07 -1.99
C ASN A 71 -4.59 -9.20 -0.71
N GLN A 72 -3.82 -8.11 -0.76
CA GLN A 72 -3.73 -7.18 0.38
C GLN A 72 -5.08 -6.52 0.69
N TYR A 73 -5.82 -6.14 -0.34
CA TYR A 73 -7.17 -5.59 -0.19
C TYR A 73 -8.13 -6.62 0.40
N GLU A 74 -8.13 -7.85 -0.10
CA GLU A 74 -8.95 -8.95 0.44
C GLU A 74 -8.62 -9.25 1.91
N GLN A 75 -7.33 -9.28 2.28
CA GLN A 75 -6.91 -9.45 3.67
C GLN A 75 -7.35 -8.29 4.56
N CYS A 76 -7.31 -7.06 4.03
CA CYS A 76 -7.81 -5.90 4.76
C CYS A 76 -9.32 -6.01 5.00
N ILE A 77 -10.11 -6.33 3.96
CA ILE A 77 -11.56 -6.56 4.07
C ILE A 77 -11.84 -7.66 5.09
N ALA A 78 -11.15 -8.80 5.01
CA ALA A 78 -11.35 -9.91 5.94
C ALA A 78 -11.08 -9.51 7.40
N ARG A 79 -10.03 -8.72 7.64
CA ARG A 79 -9.74 -8.16 8.98
C ARG A 79 -10.82 -7.18 9.42
N ASP A 80 -11.33 -6.35 8.52
CA ASP A 80 -12.35 -5.37 8.81
C ASP A 80 -13.67 -6.02 9.19
N HIS A 81 -14.14 -6.98 8.39
CA HIS A 81 -15.33 -7.77 8.67
C HIS A 81 -15.20 -8.65 9.93
N GLY A 82 -13.98 -9.09 10.27
CA GLY A 82 -13.71 -9.82 11.51
C GLY A 82 -13.65 -8.96 12.78
N ASN A 83 -13.53 -7.62 12.64
CA ASN A 83 -13.49 -6.65 13.74
C ASN A 83 -14.87 -6.04 14.06
N VAL A 84 -15.94 -6.47 13.39
CA VAL A 84 -17.34 -6.07 13.68
C VAL A 84 -18.03 -7.06 14.66
N GLY A 85 -17.25 -7.76 15.48
CA GLY A 85 -17.72 -8.72 16.50
C GLY A 85 -17.76 -8.15 17.90
#